data_AF-A0A1I9YNT6-F1
#
_entry.id   AF-A0A1I9YNT6-F1
#
_cell.length_a   1.000
_cell.length_b   1.000
_cell.length_c   1.000
_cell.angle_alpha   90.00
_cell.angle_beta   90.00
_cell.angle_gamma   90.00
#
_symmetry.space_group_name_H-M   'P 1'
#
loop_
_entity.id
_entity.type
_entity.pdbx_description
1 polymer ?
#
loop_
_entity_poly.entity_id
_entity_poly.type
_entity_poly.pdbx_seq_one_letter_code
_entity_poly.pdbx_strand_id
1 'polypeptide(L)' 'MSANPSARDAATAYCLGTPLRNEIEAREAGLLQLATDRATEAVANRHGEGPVAGKIQAHVIVAAG' A
#
# COMPACT_ATOMS: atom_id res chain seq x y z
N MET A 1 -12.62 -9.76 6.97
CA MET A 1 -12.25 -9.57 5.56
C MET A 1 -12.44 -8.09 5.26
N SER A 2 -11.44 -7.40 4.73
CA SER A 2 -11.60 -6.03 4.24
C SER A 2 -11.99 -6.06 2.76
N ALA A 3 -12.76 -5.06 2.34
CA ALA A 3 -13.16 -4.87 0.96
C ALA A 3 -12.87 -3.41 0.57
N ASN A 4 -12.02 -3.23 -0.43
CA ASN A 4 -11.68 -1.94 -1.00
C ASN A 4 -12.41 -1.79 -2.34
N PRO A 5 -13.14 -0.68 -2.57
CA PRO A 5 -13.95 -0.53 -3.77
C PRO A 5 -13.13 -0.40 -5.06
N SER A 6 -11.85 -0.07 -4.96
CA SER A 6 -10.91 -0.01 -6.08
C SER A 6 -9.48 -0.43 -5.72
N ALA A 7 -8.64 -0.63 -6.73
CA ALA A 7 -7.19 -0.79 -6.56
C ALA A 7 -6.56 0.40 -5.81
N ARG A 8 -7.04 1.63 -6.05
CA ARG A 8 -6.53 2.85 -5.41
C ARG A 8 -6.86 2.88 -3.92
N ASP A 9 -8.06 2.45 -3.53
CA ASP A 9 -8.44 2.37 -2.12
C ASP A 9 -7.57 1.35 -1.38
N ALA A 10 -7.26 0.21 -2.02
CA ALA A 10 -6.35 -0.78 -1.45
C ALA A 10 -4.92 -0.23 -1.30
N ALA A 11 -4.38 0.42 -2.32
CA ALA A 11 -3.06 1.06 -2.26
C ALA A 11 -2.99 2.14 -1.18
N THR A 12 -4.03 2.96 -1.06
CA THR A 12 -4.14 3.99 -0.02
C THR A 12 -4.12 3.36 1.38
N ALA A 13 -4.89 2.30 1.60
CA ALA A 13 -4.92 1.60 2.89
C ALA A 13 -3.55 1.05 3.30
N TYR A 14 -2.72 0.59 2.34
CA TYR A 14 -1.36 0.15 2.63
C TYR A 14 -0.41 1.34 2.87
N CYS A 15 -0.30 2.27 1.92
CA CYS A 15 0.72 3.32 1.94
C CYS A 15 0.49 4.35 3.05
N LEU A 16 -0.76 4.64 3.41
CA LEU A 16 -1.09 5.59 4.46
C LEU A 16 -1.24 4.92 5.83
N GLY A 17 -1.12 3.58 5.92
CA GLY A 17 -1.08 2.85 7.18
C GLY A 17 0.29 2.93 7.87
N THR A 18 0.34 2.74 9.19
CA THR A 18 1.61 2.62 9.93
C THR A 18 2.01 1.14 10.08
N PRO A 19 3.32 0.81 10.07
CA PRO A 19 4.48 1.73 10.06
C PRO A 19 4.86 2.29 8.69
N LEU A 20 4.33 1.74 7.60
CA LEU A 20 4.79 2.00 6.23
C LEU A 20 4.80 3.48 5.82
N ARG A 21 3.76 4.25 6.16
CA ARG A 21 3.70 5.70 5.87
C ARG A 21 4.92 6.43 6.42
N ASN A 22 5.26 6.17 7.68
CA ASN A 22 6.38 6.83 8.35
C ASN A 22 7.72 6.45 7.67
N GLU A 23 7.87 5.20 7.22
CA GLU A 23 9.07 4.76 6.49
C GLU A 23 9.19 5.42 5.12
N ILE A 24 8.08 5.64 4.41
CA ILE A 24 8.07 6.36 3.14
C ILE A 24 8.49 7.82 3.34
N GLU A 25 7.86 8.51 4.30
CA GLU A 25 8.16 9.91 4.61
C GLU A 25 9.59 10.11 5.14
N ALA A 26 10.10 9.16 5.93
CA ALA A 26 11.48 9.19 6.42
C ALA A 26 12.52 9.04 5.32
N ARG A 27 12.19 8.39 4.19
CA ARG A 27 13.04 8.35 3.01
C ARG A 27 13.04 9.70 2.30
N GLU A 28 11.86 10.25 2.04
CA GLU A 28 11.67 11.60 1.51
C GLU A 28 10.20 12.02 1.67
N ALA A 29 9.97 13.20 2.24
CA ALA A 29 8.63 13.69 2.60
C ALA A 29 7.65 13.78 1.41
N GLY A 30 8.15 13.93 0.18
CA GLY A 30 7.33 14.02 -1.03
C GLY A 30 6.91 12.68 -1.65
N LEU A 31 7.43 11.54 -1.17
CA LEU A 31 7.26 10.25 -1.86
C LEU A 31 5.91 9.56 -1.61
N LEU A 32 5.11 10.01 -0.64
CA LEU A 32 3.89 9.29 -0.24
C LEU A 32 2.91 9.11 -1.41
N GLN A 33 2.72 10.17 -2.21
CA GLN A 33 1.84 10.12 -3.37
C GLN A 33 2.39 9.16 -4.43
N LEU A 34 3.67 9.29 -4.78
CA LEU A 34 4.32 8.44 -5.77
C LEU A 34 4.26 6.96 -5.36
N ALA A 35 4.51 6.65 -4.09
CA ALA A 35 4.42 5.30 -3.55
C ALA A 35 2.99 4.74 -3.68
N THR A 36 1.98 5.56 -3.40
CA THR A 36 0.56 5.18 -3.52
C THR A 36 0.18 4.92 -4.99
N ASP A 37 0.66 5.73 -5.92
CA ASP A 37 0.38 5.55 -7.34
C ASP A 37 1.05 4.27 -7.88
N ARG A 38 2.30 4.00 -7.49
CA ARG A 38 2.99 2.73 -7.82
C ARG A 38 2.31 1.50 -7.23
N ALA A 39 1.83 1.60 -5.98
CA ALA A 39 1.07 0.53 -5.36
C ALA A 39 -0.28 0.30 -6.07
N THR A 40 -0.93 1.37 -6.54
CA THR A 40 -2.18 1.29 -7.32
C THR A 40 -1.94 0.51 -8.61
N GLU A 41 -0.91 0.87 -9.39
CA GLU A 41 -0.53 0.15 -10.61
C GLU A 41 -0.26 -1.34 -10.33
N ALA A 42 0.47 -1.65 -9.26
CA ALA A 42 0.79 -3.03 -8.89
C ALA A 42 -0.45 -3.85 -8.49
N VAL A 43 -1.37 -3.25 -7.74
CA VAL A 43 -2.64 -3.89 -7.35
C VAL A 43 -3.53 -4.09 -8.58
N ALA A 44 -3.67 -3.06 -9.43
CA ALA A 44 -4.47 -3.12 -10.65
C ALA A 44 -3.94 -4.18 -11.63
N ASN A 45 -2.62 -4.27 -11.81
CA ASN A 45 -2.00 -5.28 -12.68
C ASN A 45 -2.25 -6.72 -12.20
N ARG A 46 -2.39 -6.93 -10.89
CA ARG A 46 -2.60 -8.27 -10.32
C ARG A 46 -4.07 -8.64 -10.13
N HIS A 47 -4.92 -7.67 -9.80
CA HIS A 47 -6.30 -7.90 -9.34
C HIS A 47 -7.36 -7.15 -10.16
N GLY A 48 -6.96 -6.29 -11.10
CA GLY A 48 -7.84 -5.38 -11.84
C GLY A 48 -8.09 -4.07 -11.10
N GLU A 49 -8.69 -3.10 -11.80
CA GLU A 49 -9.05 -1.77 -11.26
C GLU A 49 -10.24 -1.81 -10.29
N GLY A 50 -11.02 -2.90 -10.32
CA GLY A 50 -12.26 -3.06 -9.56
C GLY A 50 -12.06 -3.39 -8.07
N PRO A 51 -13.14 -3.88 -7.42
CA PRO A 51 -13.11 -4.17 -5.99
C PRO A 51 -12.06 -5.21 -5.61
N VAL A 52 -11.25 -4.89 -4.60
CA VAL A 52 -10.23 -5.77 -4.03
C VAL A 52 -10.69 -6.23 -2.64
N ALA A 53 -11.03 -7.51 -2.52
CA ALA A 53 -11.44 -8.13 -1.25
C ALA A 53 -10.40 -9.12 -0.77
N GLY A 54 -10.07 -9.06 0.53
CA GLY A 54 -9.05 -9.94 1.11
C GLY A 54 -8.73 -9.62 2.56
N LYS A 55 -7.73 -10.29 3.11
CA LYS A 55 -7.14 -9.91 4.39
C LYS A 55 -6.03 -8.90 4.13
N ILE A 56 -6.24 -7.63 4.51
CA ILE A 56 -5.16 -6.65 4.57
C ILE A 56 -4.20 -7.08 5.69
N GLN A 57 -2.93 -7.26 5.34
CA GLN A 57 -1.86 -7.57 6.28
C GLN A 57 -0.54 -7.00 5.75
N ALA A 58 0.27 -6.45 6.66
CA ALA A 58 1.65 -6.05 6.38
C ALA A 58 2.58 -6.96 7.18
N HIS A 59 3.62 -7.47 6.52
CA HIS A 59 4.66 -8.27 7.18
C HIS A 59 5.90 -7.39 7.36
N VAL A 60 6.26 -7.13 8.61
CA VAL A 60 7.50 -6.42 8.96
C VAL A 60 8.59 -7.46 9.12
N ILE A 61 9.66 -7.34 8.34
CA ILE A 61 10.82 -8.22 8.39
C ILE A 61 12.02 -7.37 8.78
N VAL A 62 12.68 -7.73 9.88
CA VAL A 62 13.89 -7.05 10.38
C VAL A 62 15.07 -7.99 10.18
N ALA A 63 16.10 -7.51 9.50
CA ALA A 63 17.40 -8.18 9.49
C ALA A 63 18.24 -7.61 10.64
N ALA A 64 18.60 -8.47 11.59
CA ALA A 64 19.63 -8.16 12.59
C ALA A 64 20.92 -8.87 12.17
N GLY A 65 22.02 -8.13 12.15
CA GLY A 65 23.36 -8.65 11.86
C GLY A 65 23.93 -9.47 13.00
#